data_AF-A0A7X8UA31-F1
#
_entry.id   AF-A0A7X8UA31-F1
#
_cell.length_a   1.000
_cell.length_b   1.000
_cell.length_c   1.000
_cell.angle_alpha   90.00
_cell.angle_beta   90.00
_cell.angle_gamma   90.00
#
_symmetry.space_group_name_H-M   'P 1'
#
loop_
_entity.id
_entity.type
_entity.pdbx_description
1 polymer ?
#
loop_
_entity_poly.entity_id
_entity_poly.type
_entity_poly.pdbx_seq_one_letter_code
_entity_poly.pdbx_strand_id
1 'polypeptide(L)'
;MKITSNPSNNIAKLYQSQQNQFERAERAADKNVDKHDSLHLSDQAKKIHELINTTKDLPDIREEKIAQIKDQIANKTYSVTAEQLAAKMLATDKE
;
A
#
# COMPACT_ATOMS: atom_id res chain seq x y z
N MET A 1 -31.21 -42.94 -58.40
CA MET A 1 -30.64 -41.96 -57.45
C MET A 1 -29.57 -42.65 -56.62
N LYS A 2 -28.36 -42.08 -56.48
CA LYS A 2 -27.32 -42.58 -55.55
C LYS A 2 -27.02 -41.47 -54.54
N ILE A 3 -27.27 -41.72 -53.25
CA ILE A 3 -26.88 -40.82 -52.16
C ILE A 3 -25.53 -41.32 -51.65
N THR A 4 -24.44 -40.66 -52.01
CA THR A 4 -23.15 -40.88 -51.35
C THR A 4 -22.97 -39.82 -50.27
N SER A 5 -23.35 -40.16 -49.04
CA SER A 5 -23.02 -39.37 -47.85
C SER A 5 -21.56 -39.66 -47.50
N ASN A 6 -20.69 -38.64 -47.59
CA ASN A 6 -19.28 -38.77 -47.23
C ASN A 6 -19.04 -38.19 -45.82
N PRO A 7 -18.96 -39.03 -44.76
CA PRO A 7 -18.79 -38.57 -43.38
C PRO A 7 -17.35 -38.13 -43.03
N SER A 8 -16.38 -38.38 -43.92
CA SER A 8 -14.94 -38.17 -43.63
C SER A 8 -14.58 -36.71 -43.35
N ASN A 9 -15.19 -35.75 -44.04
CA ASN A 9 -14.90 -34.33 -43.85
C ASN A 9 -15.39 -33.76 -42.51
N ASN A 10 -16.34 -34.41 -41.84
CA ASN A 10 -16.87 -33.95 -40.56
C ASN A 10 -16.00 -34.42 -39.38
N ILE A 11 -15.38 -35.59 -39.51
CA ILE A 11 -14.51 -36.17 -38.48
C ILE A 11 -13.20 -35.37 -38.36
N ALA A 12 -12.61 -34.97 -39.50
CA ALA A 12 -11.41 -34.13 -39.52
C ALA A 12 -11.66 -32.76 -38.86
N LYS A 13 -12.82 -32.14 -39.12
CA LYS A 13 -13.21 -30.86 -38.50
C LYS A 13 -13.42 -30.99 -36.99
N LEU A 14 -14.00 -32.12 -36.53
CA LEU A 14 -14.20 -32.37 -35.11
C LEU A 14 -12.86 -32.43 -34.37
N TYR A 15 -11.88 -33.15 -34.93
CA TYR A 15 -10.54 -33.29 -34.35
C TYR A 15 -9.81 -31.94 -34.29
N GLN A 16 -9.86 -31.16 -35.37
CA GLN A 16 -9.24 -29.83 -35.42
C GLN A 16 -9.92 -28.85 -34.45
N SER A 17 -11.25 -28.92 -34.30
CA SER A 17 -11.98 -28.07 -33.35
C SER A 17 -11.65 -28.41 -31.89
N GLN A 18 -11.43 -29.68 -31.59
CA GLN A 18 -11.05 -30.15 -30.26
C GLN A 18 -9.63 -29.69 -29.90
N GLN A 19 -8.67 -29.80 -30.83
CA GLN A 19 -7.30 -29.33 -30.61
C GLN A 19 -7.23 -27.80 -30.40
N ASN A 20 -8.02 -27.04 -31.16
CA ASN A 20 -8.14 -25.59 -30.98
C ASN A 20 -8.79 -25.18 -29.65
N GLN A 21 -9.58 -26.05 -29.02
CA GLN A 21 -10.16 -25.81 -27.69
C GLN A 21 -9.14 -26.06 -26.59
N PHE A 22 -8.33 -27.12 -26.71
CA PHE A 22 -7.24 -27.39 -25.77
C PHE A 22 -6.18 -26.28 -25.77
N GLU A 23 -5.76 -25.80 -26.96
CA GLU A 23 -4.81 -24.68 -27.04
C GLU A 23 -5.37 -23.36 -26.47
N ARG A 24 -6.69 -23.12 -26.60
CA ARG A 24 -7.33 -21.95 -25.97
C ARG A 24 -7.46 -22.09 -24.47
N ALA A 25 -7.69 -23.30 -23.98
CA ALA A 25 -7.75 -23.59 -22.55
C ALA A 25 -6.38 -23.43 -21.88
N GLU A 26 -5.29 -23.89 -22.52
CA GLU A 26 -3.92 -23.67 -22.05
C GLU A 26 -3.54 -22.19 -22.06
N ARG A 27 -3.85 -21.45 -23.14
CA ARG A 27 -3.61 -19.99 -23.20
C ARG A 27 -4.50 -19.18 -22.24
N ALA A 28 -5.62 -19.74 -21.77
CA ALA A 28 -6.48 -19.11 -20.76
C ALA A 28 -6.05 -19.45 -19.32
N ALA A 29 -5.42 -20.61 -19.11
CA ALA A 29 -4.80 -20.99 -17.85
C ALA A 29 -3.54 -20.15 -17.59
N ASP A 30 -2.75 -19.87 -18.63
CA ASP A 30 -1.54 -19.02 -18.56
C ASP A 30 -1.86 -17.54 -18.25
N LYS A 31 -3.08 -17.10 -18.55
CA LYS A 31 -3.57 -15.74 -18.20
C LYS A 31 -4.09 -15.60 -16.76
N ASN A 32 -4.17 -16.68 -15.99
CA ASN A 32 -4.60 -16.64 -14.59
C ASN A 32 -3.43 -16.69 -13.60
N VAL A 33 -2.18 -16.60 -14.06
CA VAL A 33 -0.97 -16.71 -13.22
C VAL A 33 -0.78 -15.50 -12.29
N ASP A 34 -1.39 -14.36 -12.57
CA ASP A 34 -1.16 -13.13 -11.79
C ASP A 34 -2.37 -12.68 -10.95
N LYS A 35 -3.08 -13.62 -10.30
CA LYS A 35 -3.97 -13.24 -9.19
C LYS A 35 -3.11 -13.04 -7.93
N HIS A 36 -2.40 -11.93 -7.89
CA HIS A 36 -1.76 -11.45 -6.67
C HIS A 36 -2.82 -10.96 -5.69
N ASP A 37 -2.66 -11.32 -4.42
CA ASP A 37 -3.46 -10.75 -3.35
C ASP A 37 -3.23 -9.22 -3.30
N SER A 38 -4.30 -8.45 -3.51
CA SER A 38 -4.25 -6.99 -3.48
C SER A 38 -4.57 -6.46 -2.08
N LEU A 39 -3.61 -5.79 -1.45
CA LEU A 39 -3.83 -5.08 -0.20
C LEU A 39 -4.48 -3.71 -0.48
N HIS A 40 -5.75 -3.54 -0.09
CA HIS A 40 -6.43 -2.25 -0.15
C HIS A 40 -6.27 -1.49 1.18
N LEU A 41 -5.32 -0.55 1.21
CA LEU A 41 -5.16 0.36 2.35
C LEU A 41 -6.10 1.57 2.18
N SER A 42 -6.81 1.94 3.24
CA SER A 42 -7.63 3.16 3.24
C SER A 42 -6.77 4.39 2.97
N ASP A 43 -7.35 5.43 2.38
CA ASP A 43 -6.62 6.67 2.08
C ASP A 43 -6.05 7.33 3.34
N GLN A 44 -6.76 7.19 4.47
CA GLN A 44 -6.29 7.63 5.78
C GLN A 44 -5.03 6.88 6.23
N ALA A 45 -5.02 5.56 6.08
CA ALA A 45 -3.88 4.74 6.49
C ALA A 45 -2.65 4.95 5.59
N LYS A 46 -2.83 5.23 4.29
CA LYS A 46 -1.74 5.67 3.41
C LYS A 46 -1.12 6.98 3.90
N LYS A 47 -1.96 7.95 4.25
CA LYS A 47 -1.51 9.26 4.76
C LYS A 47 -0.76 9.12 6.10
N ILE A 48 -1.24 8.27 7.01
CA ILE A 48 -0.55 8.00 8.27
C ILE A 48 0.81 7.32 8.01
N HIS A 49 0.89 6.38 7.08
CA HIS A 49 2.14 5.71 6.74
C HIS A 49 3.18 6.67 6.17
N GLU A 50 2.76 7.57 5.27
CA GLU A 50 3.60 8.63 4.74
C GLU A 50 4.13 9.54 5.87
N LEU A 51 3.25 9.99 6.78
CA LEU A 51 3.65 10.81 7.94
C LEU A 51 4.65 10.09 8.85
N ILE A 52 4.45 8.80 9.14
CA ILE A 52 5.39 8.01 9.93
C ILE A 52 6.76 7.95 9.24
N ASN A 53 6.80 7.71 7.93
CA ASN A 53 8.06 7.62 7.19
C ASN A 53 8.79 8.97 7.21
N THR A 54 8.09 10.09 6.97
CA THR A 54 8.71 11.43 7.08
C THR A 54 9.22 11.75 8.49
N THR A 55 8.63 11.14 9.52
CA THR A 55 9.08 11.33 10.91
C THR A 55 10.36 10.55 11.21
N LYS A 56 10.62 9.43 10.53
CA LYS A 56 11.86 8.64 10.69
C LYS A 56 13.10 9.38 10.18
N ASP A 57 12.92 10.25 9.20
CA ASP A 57 14.01 11.04 8.62
C ASP A 57 14.38 12.26 9.49
N LEU A 58 13.60 12.54 10.55
CA LEU A 58 13.90 13.60 11.49
C LEU A 58 15.02 13.18 12.45
N PRO A 59 15.93 14.09 12.81
CA PRO A 59 16.98 13.78 13.78
C PRO A 59 16.37 13.54 15.17
N ASP A 60 16.90 12.54 15.88
CA ASP A 60 16.54 12.23 17.27
C ASP A 60 16.71 13.47 18.17
N ILE A 61 17.74 14.27 17.90
CA ILE A 61 18.07 15.48 18.65
C ILE A 61 17.83 16.71 17.77
N ARG A 62 16.93 17.59 18.23
CA ARG A 62 16.64 18.87 17.55
C ARG A 62 17.57 19.98 18.06
N GLU A 63 18.82 19.95 17.64
CA GLU A 63 19.87 20.90 18.07
C GLU A 63 19.45 22.37 17.96
N GLU A 64 18.76 22.74 16.89
CA GLU A 64 18.24 24.10 16.68
C GLU A 64 17.32 24.55 17.82
N LYS A 65 16.37 23.68 18.24
CA LYS A 65 15.45 23.98 19.35
C LYS A 65 16.21 24.17 20.66
N ILE A 66 17.23 23.34 20.89
CA ILE A 66 18.05 23.40 22.10
C ILE A 66 18.83 24.72 22.12
N ALA A 67 19.45 25.09 21.01
CA ALA A 67 20.18 26.34 20.88
C ALA A 67 19.27 27.56 21.13
N GLN A 68 18.07 27.58 20.53
CA GLN A 68 17.10 28.65 20.73
C GLN A 68 16.66 28.78 22.20
N ILE A 69 16.36 27.67 22.87
CA ILE A 69 15.96 27.70 24.28
C ILE A 69 17.13 28.15 25.17
N LYS A 70 18.35 27.66 24.91
CA LYS A 70 19.55 28.09 25.65
C LYS A 70 19.78 29.60 25.54
N ASP A 71 19.62 30.15 24.33
CA ASP A 71 19.75 31.59 24.10
C ASP A 71 18.67 32.39 24.84
N GLN A 72 17.40 31.94 24.79
CA GLN A 72 16.32 32.59 25.54
C GLN A 72 16.54 32.57 27.06
N ILE A 73 17.11 31.48 27.58
CA ILE A 73 17.47 31.38 29.01
C ILE A 73 18.61 32.35 29.33
N ALA A 74 19.67 32.39 28.51
CA ALA A 74 20.80 33.29 28.70
C ALA A 74 20.38 34.77 28.67
N ASN A 75 19.46 35.11 27.76
CA ASN A 75 18.92 36.44 27.57
C ASN A 75 17.77 36.77 28.56
N LYS A 76 17.42 35.85 29.48
CA LYS A 76 16.30 35.99 30.43
C LYS A 76 14.94 36.27 29.78
N THR A 77 14.77 35.91 28.51
CA THR A 77 13.52 36.04 27.76
C THR A 77 12.69 34.77 27.74
N TYR A 78 13.23 33.66 28.29
CA TYR A 78 12.47 32.44 28.48
C TYR A 78 11.43 32.63 29.60
N SER A 79 10.15 32.51 29.27
CA SER A 79 9.04 32.64 30.21
C SER A 79 8.05 31.51 30.04
N VAL A 80 7.64 30.92 31.15
CA VAL A 80 6.60 29.88 31.22
C VAL A 80 5.49 30.40 32.12
N THR A 81 4.26 30.37 31.61
CA THR A 81 3.09 30.78 32.39
C THR A 81 2.70 29.72 33.41
N ALA A 82 2.07 30.12 34.50
CA ALA A 82 1.56 29.18 35.52
C ALA A 82 0.57 28.17 34.92
N GLU A 83 -0.26 28.60 33.97
CA GLU A 83 -1.19 27.73 33.25
C GLU A 83 -0.47 26.65 32.44
N GLN A 84 0.55 27.03 31.65
CA GLN A 84 1.35 26.08 30.88
C GLN A 84 2.06 25.07 31.78
N LEU A 85 2.56 25.53 32.94
CA LEU A 85 3.20 24.66 33.92
C LEU A 85 2.22 23.66 34.51
N ALA A 86 1.06 24.13 35.00
CA ALA A 86 0.02 23.28 35.57
C ALA A 86 -0.53 22.27 34.56
N ALA A 87 -0.76 22.70 33.31
CA ALA A 87 -1.20 21.82 32.23
C ALA A 87 -0.19 20.70 31.94
N LYS A 88 1.11 20.98 32.01
CA LYS A 88 2.15 19.97 31.82
C LYS A 88 2.25 18.99 32.98
N MET A 89 2.13 19.47 34.23
CA MET A 89 2.09 18.61 35.41
C MET A 89 0.92 17.62 35.36
N LEU A 90 -0.29 18.11 35.08
CA LEU A 90 -1.50 17.26 35.00
C LEU A 90 -1.49 16.28 33.82
N ALA A 91 -0.80 16.61 32.72
CA ALA A 91 -0.67 15.70 31.58
C ALA A 91 0.23 14.50 31.92
N THR A 92 1.25 14.69 32.76
CA THR A 92 2.16 13.61 33.20
C THR A 92 1.48 12.64 34.16
N ASP A 93 0.49 13.08 34.93
CA ASP A 93 -0.26 12.23 35.87
C ASP A 93 -1.29 11.29 35.20
N LYS A 94 -1.53 11.42 33.89
CA LYS A 94 -2.52 10.63 33.14
C LYS A 94 -1.95 9.38 32.43
N GLU A 95 -0.71 9.00 32.73
CA GLU A 95 -0.14 7.69 32.35
C GLU A 95 -0.24 6.68 33.49
#